data_AF-A0A951QHK2-F1
#
_entry.id   AF-A0A951QHK2-F1
#
_cell.length_a   1.000
_cell.length_b   1.000
_cell.length_c   1.000
_cell.angle_alpha   90.00
_cell.angle_beta   90.00
_cell.angle_gamma   90.00
#
_symmetry.space_group_name_H-M   'P 1'
#
loop_
_entity.id
_entity.type
_entity.pdbx_description
1 polymer ?
#
loop_
_entity_poly.entity_id
_entity_poly.type
_entity_poly.pdbx_seq_one_letter_code
_entity_poly.pdbx_strand_id
1 'polypeptide(L)'
;MSKRMGQSSLGAFSTTPKPPAAEKPAPEPQPKAKAVAPQPIAEQEKLTTVNIKITRSQQDWLANTARSIRDNNDEPVPPADRCYPQHLIQVAIDLLKTADVDWEQVRSVEEIKERLNI
;
A
#
# COMPACT_ATOMS: atom_id res chain seq x y z
N MET A 1 -29.34 47.88 -22.65
CA MET A 1 -29.83 47.29 -21.38
C MET A 1 -28.75 46.39 -20.84
N SER A 2 -28.00 46.86 -19.84
CA SER A 2 -26.87 46.15 -19.24
C SER A 2 -27.17 45.94 -17.76
N LYS A 3 -27.12 44.68 -17.29
CA LYS A 3 -27.01 44.34 -15.87
C LYS A 3 -26.39 42.95 -15.73
N ARG A 4 -25.08 42.93 -15.43
CA ARG A 4 -24.37 41.81 -14.83
C ARG A 4 -24.62 41.89 -13.32
N MET A 5 -25.33 40.92 -12.77
CA MET A 5 -25.33 40.61 -11.32
C MET A 5 -24.37 39.44 -11.13
N GLY A 6 -23.61 39.28 -10.05
CA GLY A 6 -23.40 40.05 -8.84
C GLY A 6 -22.23 39.36 -8.15
N GLN A 7 -21.24 40.15 -7.74
CA GLN A 7 -20.06 39.71 -7.00
C GLN A 7 -20.44 39.72 -5.51
N SER A 8 -20.54 38.54 -4.90
CA SER A 8 -20.84 38.41 -3.46
C SER A 8 -19.56 38.14 -2.70
N SER A 9 -19.01 39.22 -2.14
CA SER A 9 -18.04 39.20 -1.04
C SER A 9 -18.77 38.90 0.26
N LEU A 10 -18.36 37.85 0.99
CA LEU A 10 -18.68 37.66 2.41
C LEU A 10 -17.48 37.00 3.10
N GLY A 11 -16.48 37.84 3.40
CA GLY A 11 -15.55 37.57 4.48
C GLY A 11 -16.20 37.84 5.85
N ALA A 12 -15.63 37.23 6.88
CA ALA A 12 -15.84 37.46 8.31
C ALA A 12 -17.12 36.89 8.95
N PHE A 13 -17.05 35.63 9.41
CA PHE A 13 -17.82 35.16 10.57
C PHE A 13 -16.99 34.13 11.36
N SER A 14 -16.04 34.61 12.16
CA SER A 14 -15.39 33.84 13.21
C SER A 14 -15.46 34.64 14.51
N THR A 15 -16.59 34.51 15.21
CA THR A 15 -16.70 34.87 16.63
C THR A 15 -17.71 33.92 17.27
N THR A 16 -17.23 32.76 17.71
CA THR A 16 -17.96 31.90 18.65
C THR A 16 -17.59 32.27 20.09
N PRO A 17 -18.56 32.36 20.99
CA PRO A 17 -18.36 32.77 22.38
C PRO A 17 -17.64 31.71 23.22
N LYS A 18 -16.78 32.20 24.11
CA LYS A 18 -16.05 31.46 25.15
C LYS A 18 -17.00 30.83 26.19
N PRO A 19 -16.89 29.53 26.51
CA PRO A 19 -17.56 28.95 27.67
C PRO A 19 -16.82 29.30 28.99
N PRO A 20 -17.54 29.38 30.12
CA PRO A 20 -17.02 29.84 31.41
C PRO A 20 -16.07 28.83 32.07
N ALA A 21 -15.10 29.36 32.82
CA ALA A 21 -14.22 28.58 33.68
C ALA A 21 -14.98 28.14 34.94
N ALA A 22 -14.99 26.84 35.20
CA ALA A 22 -15.38 26.24 36.47
C ALA A 22 -14.36 25.14 36.84
N GLU A 23 -13.89 25.25 38.07
CA GLU A 23 -13.07 24.39 38.95
C GLU A 23 -12.43 23.08 38.45
N LYS A 24 -11.15 22.94 38.85
CA LYS A 24 -10.33 21.72 38.82
C LYS A 24 -10.92 20.60 39.70
N PRO A 25 -11.00 19.37 39.19
CA PRO A 25 -10.84 18.17 40.00
C PRO A 25 -9.39 17.65 39.92
N ALA A 26 -8.91 17.13 41.04
CA ALA A 26 -7.60 16.53 41.26
C ALA A 26 -7.30 15.33 40.32
N PRO A 27 -6.01 14.99 40.07
CA PRO A 27 -5.65 13.96 39.11
C PRO A 27 -6.02 12.56 39.62
N GLU A 28 -6.87 11.86 38.88
CA GLU A 28 -7.06 10.42 39.03
C GLU A 28 -5.79 9.67 38.60
N PRO A 29 -5.37 8.62 39.33
CA PRO A 29 -4.17 7.86 39.00
C PRO A 29 -4.37 7.08 37.69
N GLN A 30 -3.47 7.33 36.74
CA GLN A 30 -3.37 6.62 35.47
C GLN A 30 -3.33 5.10 35.70
N PRO A 31 -4.09 4.29 34.94
CA PRO A 31 -3.87 2.85 34.93
C PRO A 31 -2.47 2.58 34.37
N LYS A 32 -1.60 2.06 35.23
CA LYS A 32 -0.25 1.62 34.89
C LYS A 32 -0.32 0.70 33.68
N ALA A 33 0.15 1.19 32.53
CA ALA A 33 0.42 0.36 31.37
C ALA A 33 1.36 -0.77 31.82
N LYS A 34 0.88 -2.00 31.73
CA LYS A 34 1.75 -3.18 31.91
C LYS A 34 2.84 -3.08 30.85
N ALA A 35 4.09 -3.01 31.32
CA ALA A 35 5.26 -3.08 30.45
C ALA A 35 5.19 -4.39 29.67
N VAL A 36 4.85 -4.30 28.39
CA VAL A 36 4.99 -5.40 27.44
C VAL A 36 6.49 -5.56 27.24
N ALA A 37 7.01 -6.74 27.56
CA ALA A 37 8.39 -7.10 27.32
C ALA A 37 8.76 -6.77 25.86
N PRO A 38 9.98 -6.26 25.57
CA PRO A 38 10.40 -6.00 24.20
C PRO A 38 10.39 -7.33 23.44
N GLN A 39 9.38 -7.52 22.60
CA GLN A 39 9.42 -8.55 21.58
C GLN A 39 10.62 -8.25 20.68
N PRO A 40 11.42 -9.26 20.28
CA PRO A 40 12.45 -9.04 19.29
C PRO A 40 11.77 -8.45 18.06
N ILE A 41 12.11 -7.20 17.76
CA ILE A 41 11.68 -6.52 16.54
C ILE A 41 12.33 -7.32 15.43
N ALA A 42 11.57 -8.23 14.80
CA ALA A 42 11.96 -8.80 13.52
C ALA A 42 12.29 -7.61 12.63
N GLU A 43 13.54 -7.50 12.20
CA GLU A 43 13.98 -6.44 11.30
C GLU A 43 13.03 -6.46 10.10
N GLN A 44 12.14 -5.46 10.02
CA GLN A 44 11.22 -5.35 8.91
C GLN A 44 12.08 -5.06 7.68
N GLU A 45 12.14 -6.04 6.79
CA GLU A 45 12.90 -5.93 5.55
C GLU A 45 12.45 -4.67 4.80
N LYS A 46 13.40 -3.76 4.57
CA LYS A 46 13.09 -2.47 4.01
C LYS A 46 12.74 -2.65 2.53
N LEU A 47 11.53 -2.22 2.15
CA LEU A 47 11.13 -2.16 0.75
C LEU A 47 12.14 -1.32 -0.06
N THR A 48 12.61 -1.89 -1.15
CA THR A 48 13.52 -1.23 -2.10
C THR A 48 12.87 -1.13 -3.47
N THR A 49 13.16 -0.06 -4.20
CA THR A 49 12.64 0.16 -5.54
C THR A 49 13.53 -0.54 -6.55
N VAL A 50 12.92 -1.36 -7.42
CA VAL A 50 13.60 -1.95 -8.59
C VAL A 50 13.06 -1.28 -9.85
N ASN A 51 13.95 -0.78 -10.70
CA ASN A 51 13.57 -0.16 -11.97
C ASN A 51 13.56 -1.20 -13.09
N ILE A 52 12.38 -1.73 -13.43
CA ILE A 52 12.21 -2.77 -14.45
C ILE A 52 11.61 -2.14 -15.71
N LYS A 53 12.26 -2.37 -16.86
CA LYS A 53 11.70 -2.00 -18.16
C LYS A 53 10.90 -3.17 -18.72
N ILE A 54 9.61 -2.94 -18.98
CA ILE A 54 8.71 -3.89 -19.63
C ILE A 54 8.06 -3.24 -20.84
N THR A 55 7.58 -4.05 -21.78
CA THR A 55 6.80 -3.53 -22.90
C THR A 55 5.44 -3.01 -22.43
N ARG A 56 4.83 -2.15 -23.25
CA ARG A 56 3.47 -1.67 -22.95
C ARG A 56 2.46 -2.82 -22.85
N SER A 57 2.56 -3.81 -23.73
CA SER A 57 1.71 -5.00 -23.70
C SER A 57 1.85 -5.81 -22.41
N GLN A 58 3.07 -5.96 -21.88
CA GLN A 58 3.31 -6.64 -20.59
C GLN A 58 2.71 -5.85 -19.43
N GLN A 59 2.86 -4.52 -19.43
CA GLN A 59 2.25 -3.65 -18.42
C GLN A 59 0.72 -3.80 -18.42
N ASP A 60 0.10 -3.72 -19.61
CA ASP A 60 -1.35 -3.85 -19.75
C ASP A 60 -1.83 -5.25 -19.33
N TRP A 61 -1.06 -6.30 -19.67
CA TRP A 61 -1.36 -7.67 -19.26
C TRP A 61 -1.32 -7.84 -17.73
N LEU A 62 -0.31 -7.31 -17.05
CA LEU A 62 -0.22 -7.36 -15.57
C LEU A 62 -1.39 -6.63 -14.90
N ALA A 63 -1.74 -5.45 -15.42
CA ALA A 63 -2.85 -4.66 -14.90
C ALA A 63 -4.20 -5.37 -15.07
N ASN A 64 -4.44 -5.95 -16.25
CA ASN A 64 -5.67 -6.69 -16.53
C ASN A 64 -5.76 -7.96 -15.69
N THR A 65 -4.66 -8.72 -15.57
CA THR A 65 -4.64 -9.95 -14.78
C THR A 65 -4.89 -9.68 -13.29
N ALA A 66 -4.22 -8.67 -12.72
CA ALA A 66 -4.46 -8.28 -11.32
C ALA A 66 -5.91 -7.83 -11.10
N ARG A 67 -6.50 -7.11 -12.08
CA ARG A 67 -7.92 -6.74 -12.05
C ARG A 67 -8.81 -7.97 -12.08
N SER A 68 -8.59 -8.92 -13.00
CA SER A 68 -9.37 -10.16 -13.07
C SER A 68 -9.32 -10.93 -11.75
N ILE A 69 -8.14 -11.07 -11.13
CA ILE A 69 -8.01 -11.73 -9.82
C ILE A 69 -8.83 -11.01 -8.75
N ARG A 70 -8.79 -9.68 -8.73
CA ARG A 70 -9.58 -8.89 -7.78
C ARG A 70 -11.08 -9.02 -8.04
N ASP A 71 -11.48 -9.03 -9.30
CA ASP A 71 -12.88 -9.10 -9.70
C ASP A 71 -13.47 -10.52 -9.50
N ASN A 72 -12.63 -11.55 -9.33
CA ASN A 72 -13.02 -12.91 -8.95
C ASN A 72 -13.41 -13.07 -7.47
N ASN A 73 -13.26 -12.04 -6.63
CA ASN A 73 -13.64 -12.15 -5.22
C ASN A 73 -15.15 -11.93 -5.06
N ASP A 74 -15.85 -12.94 -4.55
CA ASP A 74 -17.29 -12.89 -4.28
C ASP A 74 -17.64 -11.91 -3.15
N GLU A 75 -16.72 -11.72 -2.20
CA GLU A 75 -16.87 -10.81 -1.07
C GLU A 75 -15.99 -9.56 -1.21
N PRO A 76 -16.39 -8.41 -0.63
CA PRO A 76 -15.58 -7.20 -0.65
C PRO A 76 -14.22 -7.40 0.05
N VAL A 77 -13.13 -7.23 -0.71
CA VAL A 77 -11.76 -7.30 -0.17
C VAL A 77 -11.28 -5.91 0.29
N PRO A 78 -10.74 -5.80 1.52
CA PRO A 78 -10.13 -4.57 2.02
C PRO A 78 -9.00 -4.07 1.11
N PRO A 79 -8.75 -2.75 1.03
CA PRO A 79 -7.72 -2.21 0.14
C PRO A 79 -6.32 -2.83 0.30
N ALA A 80 -5.93 -3.19 1.52
CA ALA A 80 -4.62 -3.78 1.83
C ALA A 80 -4.43 -5.17 1.21
N ASP A 81 -5.51 -5.94 1.07
CA ASP A 81 -5.47 -7.33 0.63
C ASP A 81 -5.79 -7.47 -0.87
N ARG A 82 -5.99 -6.35 -1.58
CA ARG A 82 -6.28 -6.37 -3.02
C ARG A 82 -5.05 -6.76 -3.83
N CYS A 83 -5.28 -7.55 -4.87
CA CYS A 83 -4.23 -7.86 -5.84
C CYS A 83 -3.89 -6.64 -6.71
N TYR A 84 -2.59 -6.35 -6.84
CA TYR A 84 -2.03 -5.30 -7.70
C TYR A 84 -0.90 -5.90 -8.56
N PRO A 85 -0.51 -5.26 -9.68
CA PRO A 85 0.59 -5.75 -10.53
C PRO A 85 1.88 -6.09 -9.79
N GLN A 86 2.23 -5.30 -8.77
CA GLN A 86 3.41 -5.56 -7.93
C GLN A 86 3.33 -6.91 -7.20
N HIS A 87 2.14 -7.35 -6.80
CA HIS A 87 1.95 -8.62 -6.10
C HIS A 87 2.20 -9.81 -7.03
N LEU A 88 1.85 -9.68 -8.32
CA LEU A 88 2.17 -10.71 -9.32
C LEU A 88 3.69 -10.84 -9.54
N ILE A 89 4.40 -9.70 -9.53
CA ILE A 89 5.87 -9.69 -9.61
C ILE A 89 6.47 -10.34 -8.36
N GLN A 90 5.94 -10.05 -7.17
CA GLN A 90 6.39 -10.68 -5.92
C GLN A 90 6.20 -12.20 -5.97
N VAL A 91 5.04 -12.69 -6.38
CA VAL A 91 4.78 -14.12 -6.55
C VAL A 91 5.74 -14.74 -7.56
N ALA A 92 6.04 -14.06 -8.67
CA ALA A 92 7.02 -14.55 -9.63
C ALA A 92 8.43 -14.66 -9.03
N ILE A 93 8.85 -13.71 -8.18
CA ILE A 93 10.12 -13.78 -7.45
C ILE A 93 10.13 -14.98 -6.50
N ASP A 94 9.05 -15.20 -5.76
CA ASP A 94 8.96 -16.31 -4.82
C ASP A 94 9.01 -17.65 -5.55
N LEU A 95 8.32 -17.77 -6.70
CA LEU A 95 8.41 -18.94 -7.58
C LEU A 95 9.85 -19.21 -8.03
N LEU A 96 10.59 -18.18 -8.45
CA LEU A 96 12.01 -18.31 -8.82
C LEU A 96 12.88 -18.75 -7.63
N LYS A 97 12.65 -18.20 -6.44
CA LYS A 97 13.39 -18.61 -5.23
C LYS A 97 13.13 -20.07 -4.84
N THR A 98 11.92 -20.57 -5.09
CA THR A 98 11.54 -21.96 -4.79
C THR A 98 11.87 -22.96 -5.90
N ALA A 99 12.26 -22.49 -7.08
CA ALA A 99 12.60 -23.38 -8.18
C ALA A 99 13.88 -24.15 -7.88
N ASP A 100 13.89 -25.44 -8.21
CA ASP A 100 15.05 -26.32 -8.07
C ASP A 100 16.05 -26.08 -9.21
N VAL A 101 16.64 -24.88 -9.20
CA VAL A 101 17.60 -24.41 -10.22
C VAL A 101 18.84 -23.91 -9.51
N ASP A 102 20.00 -24.43 -9.92
CA ASP A 102 21.29 -23.90 -9.50
C ASP A 102 21.59 -22.59 -10.25
N TRP A 103 21.18 -21.48 -9.65
CA TRP A 103 21.33 -20.13 -10.20
C TRP A 103 22.78 -19.69 -10.39
N GLU A 104 23.77 -20.32 -9.74
CA GLU A 104 25.19 -19.98 -9.89
C GLU A 104 25.77 -20.44 -11.23
N GLN A 105 25.14 -21.45 -11.84
CA GLN A 105 25.56 -22.04 -13.11
C GLN A 105 24.89 -21.39 -14.33
N VAL A 106 23.79 -20.67 -14.13
CA VAL A 106 23.01 -20.06 -15.22
C VAL A 106 23.71 -18.81 -15.76
N ARG A 107 23.89 -18.75 -17.09
CA ARG A 107 24.62 -17.65 -17.78
C ARG A 107 23.77 -16.83 -18.74
N SER A 108 22.60 -17.32 -19.12
CA SER A 108 21.75 -16.69 -20.14
C SER A 108 20.26 -16.78 -19.80
N VAL A 109 19.45 -15.95 -20.46
CA VAL A 109 17.98 -15.97 -20.28
C VAL A 109 17.39 -17.24 -20.89
N GLU A 110 18.01 -17.77 -21.94
CA GLU A 110 17.65 -19.01 -22.60
C GLU A 110 17.84 -20.20 -21.64
N GLU A 111 18.97 -20.26 -20.92
CA GLU A 111 19.19 -21.28 -19.89
C GLU A 111 18.16 -21.18 -18.75
N ILE A 112 17.76 -19.97 -18.33
CA ILE A 112 16.68 -19.82 -17.34
C ILE A 112 15.40 -20.50 -17.84
N LYS A 113 15.02 -20.25 -19.09
CA LYS A 113 13.81 -20.83 -19.69
C LYS A 113 13.88 -22.36 -19.77
N GLU A 114 15.02 -22.90 -20.22
CA GLU A 114 15.25 -24.34 -20.27
C GLU A 114 15.16 -24.99 -18.89
N ARG A 115 15.78 -24.39 -17.86
CA ARG A 115 15.76 -24.89 -16.48
C ARG A 115 14.38 -24.82 -15.83
N LEU A 116 13.58 -23.82 -16.20
CA LEU A 116 12.21 -23.65 -15.73
C LEU A 116 11.17 -24.38 -16.60
N ASN A 117 11.60 -25.01 -17.69
CA ASN A 117 10.75 -25.72 -18.65
C ASN A 117 9.62 -24.82 -19.23
N ILE A 118 9.99 -23.60 -19.66
CA ILE A 118 9.08 -22.59 -20.25
C ILE A 118 9.57 -22.05 -21.59
#